data_AF-A0A8B8AS19-F1
#
_entry.id   AF-A0A8B8AS19-F1
#
_cell.length_a   1.000
_cell.length_b   1.000
_cell.length_c   1.000
_cell.angle_alpha   90.00
_cell.angle_beta   90.00
_cell.angle_gamma   90.00
#
_symmetry.space_group_name_H-M   'P 1'
#
loop_
_entity.id
_entity.type
_entity.pdbx_description
1 polymer ?
#
loop_
_entity_poly.entity_id
_entity_poly.type
_entity_poly.pdbx_seq_one_letter_code
_entity_poly.pdbx_strand_id
1 'polypeptide(L)'
;MNSGLPMVGDIYSIQCFGGYEVRTPKPLADVNPVNMLCAFEAYCKDTCTCCELDACDCLYICPKECSCYAVSNTSYVTQCSNRGLNTLPVQIPFLTTELSLERNNISDINSKSFKGLFNIRVIHLDQCGIKTLSYYSFIGLPLLDILFLNNNNIQRITNGVFSGLSNLTELHLEFNELSSIEEGAFSQLESLSILFLHHNNLKTLSNSGMKLLWILDNITLAGNPLSCNCTFIGSFLSQLTNSSSKIFSDLNVSICNNARLRKHISMLYNSTSNSCTNINYIEEVYVAVFDKRIYIIVVVAVLLILSIIYGILAILFARRKRHGNQQTIKCYEKVNQKEKCSTSV
;
A
#
# COMPACT_ATOMS: atom_id res chain seq x y z
N MET A 1 8.22 -47.08 -12.01
CA MET A 1 8.03 -48.38 -11.34
C MET A 1 6.54 -48.56 -11.12
N ASN A 2 5.94 -49.58 -11.74
CA ASN A 2 4.50 -49.90 -11.65
C ASN A 2 4.19 -50.47 -10.27
N SER A 3 3.40 -49.77 -9.48
CA SER A 3 3.00 -50.15 -8.11
C SER A 3 1.93 -51.26 -8.06
N GLY A 4 1.54 -51.86 -9.19
CA GLY A 4 0.54 -52.94 -9.24
C GLY A 4 -0.88 -52.53 -8.84
N LEU A 5 -1.11 -51.25 -8.55
CA LEU A 5 -2.41 -50.70 -8.21
C LEU A 5 -3.15 -50.25 -9.48
N PRO A 6 -4.49 -50.40 -9.52
CA PRO A 6 -5.29 -49.90 -10.64
C PRO A 6 -5.09 -48.39 -10.80
N MET A 7 -4.89 -47.95 -12.05
CA MET A 7 -4.73 -46.55 -12.40
C MET A 7 -6.07 -45.94 -12.82
N VAL A 8 -6.35 -44.74 -12.33
CA VAL A 8 -7.50 -43.94 -12.78
C VAL A 8 -7.11 -43.25 -14.08
N GLY A 9 -7.63 -43.74 -15.21
CA GLY A 9 -7.22 -43.29 -16.56
C GLY A 9 -7.64 -41.87 -16.91
N ASP A 10 -8.61 -41.32 -16.20
CA ASP A 10 -9.20 -40.00 -16.38
C ASP A 10 -8.95 -39.07 -15.18
N ILE A 11 -7.91 -39.34 -14.38
CA ILE A 11 -7.61 -38.61 -13.13
C ILE A 11 -7.49 -37.08 -13.30
N TYR A 12 -7.10 -36.60 -14.48
CA TYR A 12 -7.02 -35.18 -14.82
C TYR A 12 -8.37 -34.55 -15.22
N SER A 13 -9.37 -35.37 -15.52
CA SER A 13 -10.73 -34.95 -15.85
C SER A 13 -11.66 -34.92 -14.61
N ILE A 14 -11.27 -35.60 -13.53
CA ILE A 14 -11.98 -35.55 -12.25
C ILE A 14 -11.66 -34.23 -11.56
N GLN A 15 -12.68 -33.40 -11.34
CA GLN A 15 -12.52 -32.13 -10.62
C GLN A 15 -12.91 -32.28 -9.15
N CYS A 16 -12.05 -31.76 -8.28
CA CYS A 16 -12.32 -31.61 -6.87
C CYS A 16 -12.90 -30.21 -6.63
N PHE A 17 -14.12 -30.14 -6.10
CA PHE A 17 -14.87 -28.89 -5.92
C PHE A 17 -14.77 -28.31 -4.50
N GLY A 18 -14.09 -28.99 -3.58
CA GLY A 18 -13.93 -28.57 -2.20
C GLY A 18 -12.96 -29.44 -1.41
N GLY A 19 -12.46 -28.90 -0.30
CA GLY A 19 -11.39 -29.49 0.52
C GLY A 19 -10.62 -28.37 1.24
N TYR A 20 -9.70 -28.73 2.12
CA TYR A 20 -8.94 -27.82 2.98
C TYR A 20 -8.36 -26.57 2.24
N GLU A 21 -7.67 -26.74 1.11
CA GLU A 21 -7.10 -25.65 0.29
C GLU A 21 -7.76 -25.52 -1.10
N VAL A 22 -8.81 -26.31 -1.38
CA VAL A 22 -9.45 -26.33 -2.71
C VAL A 22 -10.52 -25.24 -2.76
N ARG A 23 -10.06 -24.00 -2.93
CA ARG A 23 -10.91 -22.79 -3.02
C ARG A 23 -11.57 -22.61 -4.41
N THR A 24 -11.02 -23.26 -5.43
CA THR A 24 -11.55 -23.32 -6.80
C THR A 24 -11.46 -24.75 -7.32
N PRO A 25 -12.32 -25.16 -8.27
CA PRO A 25 -12.26 -26.50 -8.84
C PRO A 25 -10.86 -26.79 -9.41
N LYS A 26 -10.23 -27.87 -8.94
CA LYS A 26 -8.91 -28.31 -9.40
C LYS A 26 -8.95 -29.78 -9.82
N PRO A 27 -8.18 -30.20 -10.85
CA PRO A 27 -8.05 -31.61 -11.20
C PRO A 27 -7.56 -32.43 -10.01
N LEU A 28 -8.12 -33.62 -9.79
CA LEU A 28 -7.79 -34.48 -8.65
C LEU A 28 -6.29 -34.83 -8.59
N ALA A 29 -5.65 -34.95 -9.75
CA ALA A 29 -4.20 -35.16 -9.86
C ALA A 29 -3.35 -34.02 -9.26
N ASP A 30 -3.88 -32.79 -9.24
CA ASP A 30 -3.21 -31.59 -8.76
C ASP A 30 -3.59 -31.24 -7.30
N VAL A 31 -4.46 -32.04 -6.68
CA VAL A 31 -4.92 -31.86 -5.31
C VAL A 31 -3.96 -32.57 -4.36
N ASN A 32 -3.27 -31.80 -3.50
CA ASN A 32 -2.44 -32.35 -2.43
C ASN A 32 -3.27 -33.29 -1.54
N PRO A 33 -2.80 -34.51 -1.17
CA PRO A 33 -3.53 -35.42 -0.28
C PRO A 33 -4.03 -34.80 1.03
N VAL A 34 -3.37 -33.76 1.55
CA VAL A 34 -3.83 -32.99 2.73
C VAL A 34 -5.19 -32.29 2.49
N ASN A 35 -5.64 -32.21 1.25
CA ASN A 35 -6.96 -31.69 0.89
C ASN A 35 -8.07 -32.75 0.88
N MET A 36 -7.73 -34.03 1.07
CA MET A 36 -8.67 -35.15 1.17
C MET A 36 -9.08 -35.44 2.62
N LEU A 37 -9.04 -34.43 3.50
CA LEU A 37 -9.44 -34.56 4.90
C LEU A 37 -10.97 -34.70 5.03
N CYS A 38 -11.39 -35.55 5.96
CA CYS A 38 -12.81 -35.69 6.30
C CYS A 38 -13.31 -34.44 7.03
N ALA A 39 -14.32 -33.79 6.46
CA ALA A 39 -15.09 -32.79 7.18
C ALA A 39 -15.89 -33.46 8.30
N PHE A 40 -16.08 -32.75 9.42
CA PHE A 40 -16.95 -33.21 10.51
C PHE A 40 -18.01 -32.17 10.85
N GLU A 41 -19.22 -32.64 11.15
CA GLU A 41 -20.28 -31.82 11.75
C GLU A 41 -20.15 -31.79 13.28
N ALA A 42 -19.71 -32.92 13.86
CA ALA A 42 -19.36 -33.02 15.26
C ALA A 42 -18.11 -33.92 15.44
N TYR A 43 -17.23 -33.55 16.36
CA TYR A 43 -15.99 -34.29 16.65
C TYR A 43 -15.84 -34.52 18.15
N CYS A 44 -15.44 -35.74 18.53
CA CYS A 44 -15.09 -36.13 19.88
C CYS A 44 -13.63 -36.57 19.89
N LYS A 45 -12.82 -36.04 20.80
CA LYS A 45 -11.42 -36.45 20.92
C LYS A 45 -11.33 -37.82 21.59
N ASP A 46 -10.48 -38.71 21.08
CA ASP A 46 -10.29 -40.08 21.59
C ASP A 46 -9.96 -40.18 23.09
N THR A 47 -9.40 -39.11 23.66
CA THR A 47 -9.09 -39.02 25.10
C THR A 47 -10.30 -38.67 25.97
N CYS A 48 -11.48 -38.52 25.38
CA CYS A 48 -12.68 -38.12 26.10
C CYS A 48 -13.89 -38.99 25.77
N THR A 49 -14.68 -39.31 26.79
CA THR A 49 -16.00 -39.90 26.63
C THR A 49 -17.00 -38.77 26.44
N CYS A 50 -17.55 -38.61 25.24
CA CYS A 50 -18.63 -37.66 25.01
C CYS A 50 -19.86 -38.08 25.82
N CYS A 51 -20.14 -37.41 26.93
CA CYS A 51 -21.35 -37.62 27.70
C CYS A 51 -22.47 -36.73 27.15
N GLU A 52 -23.66 -37.28 26.96
CA GLU A 52 -24.87 -36.54 26.54
C GLU A 52 -25.41 -35.56 27.60
N LEU A 53 -24.63 -35.23 28.63
CA LEU A 53 -25.04 -34.39 29.76
C LEU A 53 -24.12 -33.17 29.84
N ASP A 54 -24.76 -32.01 30.06
CA ASP A 54 -24.32 -30.60 30.01
C ASP A 54 -23.01 -30.20 30.73
N ALA A 55 -22.18 -31.16 31.17
CA ALA A 55 -20.96 -30.93 31.94
C ALA A 55 -19.69 -31.63 31.39
N CYS A 56 -19.77 -32.35 30.26
CA CYS A 56 -18.59 -32.91 29.59
C CYS A 56 -18.50 -32.44 28.12
N ASP A 57 -18.17 -31.16 27.92
CA ASP A 57 -18.02 -30.56 26.58
C ASP A 57 -16.72 -31.01 25.88
N CYS A 58 -16.70 -32.28 25.49
CA CYS A 58 -15.74 -32.84 24.53
C CYS A 58 -16.36 -33.01 23.14
N LEU A 59 -17.66 -32.74 23.01
CA LEU A 59 -18.35 -32.72 21.73
C LEU A 59 -18.21 -31.35 21.10
N TYR A 60 -17.49 -31.29 19.98
CA TYR A 60 -17.23 -30.06 19.26
C TYR A 60 -18.07 -30.01 18.00
N ILE A 61 -19.03 -29.10 17.96
CA ILE A 61 -19.96 -28.93 16.84
C ILE A 61 -19.40 -27.88 15.88
N CYS A 62 -19.35 -28.21 14.59
CA CYS A 62 -18.95 -27.26 13.57
C CYS A 62 -20.07 -26.23 13.33
N PRO A 63 -19.77 -24.92 13.25
CA PRO A 63 -20.77 -23.91 12.90
C PRO A 63 -21.40 -24.20 11.53
N LYS A 64 -22.71 -24.01 11.42
CA LYS A 64 -23.49 -24.38 10.21
C LYS A 64 -23.02 -23.66 8.95
N GLU A 65 -22.51 -22.44 9.11
CA GLU A 65 -22.02 -21.61 8.03
C GLU A 65 -20.60 -21.98 7.60
N CYS A 66 -19.93 -22.86 8.34
CA CYS A 66 -18.52 -23.20 8.17
C CYS A 66 -18.32 -24.67 7.79
N SER A 67 -17.07 -25.05 7.57
CA SER A 67 -16.66 -26.43 7.32
C SER A 67 -15.43 -26.71 8.19
N CYS A 68 -15.48 -27.78 8.98
CA CYS A 68 -14.44 -28.08 9.97
C CYS A 68 -13.70 -29.36 9.61
N TYR A 69 -12.38 -29.35 9.78
CA TYR A 69 -11.49 -30.45 9.39
C TYR A 69 -10.51 -30.77 10.51
N ALA A 70 -10.30 -32.06 10.77
CA ALA A 70 -9.23 -32.54 11.65
C ALA A 70 -8.03 -32.93 10.77
N VAL A 71 -6.98 -32.10 10.78
CA VAL A 71 -5.75 -32.33 9.99
C VAL A 71 -4.85 -33.33 10.72
N SER A 72 -4.77 -33.23 12.04
CA SER A 72 -4.05 -34.15 12.91
C SER A 72 -4.68 -34.15 14.31
N ASN A 73 -4.16 -34.97 15.22
CA ASN A 73 -4.65 -35.03 16.61
C ASN A 73 -4.55 -33.68 17.36
N THR A 74 -3.73 -32.76 16.86
CA THR A 74 -3.47 -31.44 17.45
C THR A 74 -3.77 -30.27 16.52
N SER A 75 -4.21 -30.52 15.28
CA SER A 75 -4.48 -29.47 14.30
C SER A 75 -5.90 -29.59 13.77
N TYR A 76 -6.69 -28.54 13.99
CA TYR A 76 -8.09 -28.45 13.65
C TYR A 76 -8.37 -27.14 12.94
N VAL A 77 -8.97 -27.22 11.76
CA VAL A 77 -9.21 -26.08 10.89
C VAL A 77 -10.71 -25.80 10.85
N THR A 78 -11.07 -24.54 11.05
CA THR A 78 -12.44 -24.06 10.91
C THR A 78 -12.52 -23.08 9.73
N GLN A 79 -13.07 -23.55 8.60
CA GLN A 79 -13.13 -22.81 7.33
C GLN A 79 -14.49 -22.13 7.17
N CYS A 80 -14.51 -20.79 7.27
CA CYS A 80 -15.71 -19.95 7.19
C CYS A 80 -15.60 -18.86 6.09
N SER A 81 -14.61 -18.99 5.20
CA SER A 81 -14.28 -17.96 4.21
C SER A 81 -15.34 -17.79 3.13
N ASN A 82 -15.56 -16.55 2.68
CA ASN A 82 -16.50 -16.22 1.59
C ASN A 82 -17.93 -16.76 1.80
N ARG A 83 -18.46 -16.61 3.02
CA ARG A 83 -19.81 -17.09 3.41
C ARG A 83 -20.81 -15.95 3.62
N GLY A 84 -20.41 -14.70 3.34
CA GLY A 84 -21.26 -13.52 3.53
C GLY A 84 -21.53 -13.20 5.01
N LEU A 85 -20.63 -13.61 5.91
CA LEU A 85 -20.78 -13.41 7.34
C LEU A 85 -20.59 -11.93 7.70
N ASN A 86 -21.49 -11.38 8.51
CA ASN A 86 -21.35 -10.02 9.06
C ASN A 86 -20.81 -10.04 10.49
N THR A 87 -20.84 -11.20 11.15
CA THR A 87 -20.38 -11.40 12.52
C THR A 87 -19.66 -12.73 12.62
N LEU A 88 -18.85 -12.91 13.66
CA LEU A 88 -18.23 -14.20 13.95
C LEU A 88 -19.30 -15.28 14.20
N PRO A 89 -19.14 -16.50 13.65
CA PRO A 89 -20.03 -17.62 13.94
C PRO A 89 -20.08 -17.94 15.43
N VAL A 90 -21.25 -18.32 15.92
CA VAL A 90 -21.41 -18.78 17.31
C VAL A 90 -20.76 -20.15 17.45
N GLN A 91 -20.12 -20.42 18.59
CA GLN A 91 -19.55 -21.73 18.94
C GLN A 91 -18.48 -22.25 17.96
N ILE A 92 -17.47 -21.43 17.65
CA ILE A 92 -16.24 -21.94 17.01
C ILE A 92 -15.62 -23.01 17.93
N PRO A 93 -15.28 -24.21 17.42
CA PRO A 93 -14.69 -25.29 18.22
C PRO A 93 -13.46 -24.84 19.00
N PHE A 94 -13.40 -25.17 20.29
CA PHE A 94 -12.28 -24.82 21.18
C PHE A 94 -10.90 -25.34 20.71
N LEU A 95 -10.89 -26.44 19.96
CA LEU A 95 -9.69 -27.09 19.40
C LEU A 95 -9.11 -26.33 18.23
N THR A 96 -9.87 -25.40 17.64
CA THR A 96 -9.49 -24.73 16.40
C THR A 96 -8.08 -24.15 16.55
N THR A 97 -7.18 -24.60 15.70
CA THR A 97 -5.81 -24.10 15.58
C THR A 97 -5.67 -23.12 14.42
N GLU A 98 -6.50 -23.26 13.40
CA GLU A 98 -6.54 -22.36 12.25
C GLU A 98 -7.97 -21.95 11.96
N LEU A 99 -8.21 -20.64 11.94
CA LEU A 99 -9.52 -20.05 11.74
C LEU A 99 -9.51 -19.16 10.51
N SER A 100 -10.28 -19.55 9.50
CA SER A 100 -10.33 -18.87 8.21
C SER A 100 -11.65 -18.13 8.05
N LEU A 101 -11.60 -16.80 8.10
CA LEU A 101 -12.77 -15.91 8.05
C LEU A 101 -12.69 -14.91 6.89
N GLU A 102 -11.70 -15.05 6.01
CA GLU A 102 -11.44 -14.11 4.94
C GLU A 102 -12.60 -13.98 3.94
N ARG A 103 -12.66 -12.83 3.26
CA ARG A 103 -13.72 -12.51 2.29
C ARG A 103 -15.13 -12.52 2.89
N ASN A 104 -15.25 -12.09 4.14
CA ASN A 104 -16.54 -11.84 4.79
C ASN A 104 -16.70 -10.33 5.04
N ASN A 105 -17.70 -9.93 5.82
CA ASN A 105 -17.96 -8.55 6.21
C ASN A 105 -17.93 -8.39 7.74
N ILE A 106 -16.94 -9.01 8.38
CA ILE A 106 -16.76 -9.05 9.83
C ILE A 106 -15.89 -7.85 10.22
N SER A 107 -16.50 -6.67 10.29
CA SER A 107 -15.78 -5.43 10.59
C SER A 107 -15.45 -5.24 12.07
N ASP A 108 -16.22 -5.87 12.95
CA ASP A 108 -16.22 -5.59 14.38
C ASP A 108 -15.46 -6.65 15.17
N ILE A 109 -14.16 -6.42 15.36
CA ILE A 109 -13.29 -7.24 16.21
C ILE A 109 -13.04 -6.53 17.54
N ASN A 110 -13.29 -7.23 18.65
CA ASN A 110 -13.14 -6.71 20.01
C ASN A 110 -12.67 -7.81 20.99
N SER A 111 -12.48 -7.45 22.25
CA SER A 111 -11.95 -8.34 23.29
C SER A 111 -12.77 -9.59 23.61
N LYS A 112 -13.99 -9.72 23.07
CA LYS A 112 -14.83 -10.91 23.21
C LYS A 112 -14.83 -11.80 21.97
N SER A 113 -14.35 -11.30 20.83
CA SER A 113 -14.41 -11.96 19.52
C SER A 113 -13.83 -13.38 19.54
N PHE A 114 -12.67 -13.57 20.15
CA PHE A 114 -11.95 -14.85 20.16
C PHE A 114 -11.85 -15.48 21.56
N LYS A 115 -12.75 -15.10 22.46
CA LYS A 115 -12.72 -15.58 23.84
C LYS A 115 -12.83 -17.10 23.89
N GLY A 116 -11.89 -17.74 24.58
CA GLY A 116 -11.88 -19.20 24.76
C GLY A 116 -11.13 -19.96 23.67
N LEU A 117 -10.69 -19.31 22.59
CA LEU A 117 -10.01 -19.97 21.47
C LEU A 117 -8.49 -20.04 21.68
N PHE A 118 -8.06 -20.56 22.83
CA PHE A 118 -6.67 -20.49 23.28
C PHE A 118 -5.67 -21.30 22.41
N ASN A 119 -6.16 -22.23 21.60
CA ASN A 119 -5.35 -23.11 20.76
C ASN A 119 -5.05 -22.52 19.36
N ILE A 120 -5.65 -21.38 19.01
CA ILE A 120 -5.46 -20.78 17.69
C ILE A 120 -4.00 -20.35 17.51
N ARG A 121 -3.44 -20.77 16.37
CA ARG A 121 -2.12 -20.42 15.85
C ARG A 121 -2.19 -19.53 14.62
N VAL A 122 -3.23 -19.68 13.79
CA VAL A 122 -3.38 -18.90 12.55
C VAL A 122 -4.79 -18.35 12.44
N ILE A 123 -4.92 -17.06 12.13
CA ILE A 123 -6.19 -16.40 11.83
C ILE A 123 -6.12 -15.69 10.49
N HIS A 124 -7.07 -16.02 9.60
CA HIS A 124 -7.32 -15.26 8.38
C HIS A 124 -8.50 -14.30 8.56
N LEU A 125 -8.21 -12.99 8.59
CA LEU A 125 -9.19 -11.90 8.60
C LEU A 125 -8.96 -10.93 7.43
N ASP A 126 -8.30 -11.39 6.37
CA ASP A 126 -8.10 -10.59 5.18
C ASP A 126 -9.41 -10.37 4.40
N GLN A 127 -9.54 -9.20 3.76
CA GLN A 127 -10.73 -8.88 2.95
C GLN A 127 -12.05 -8.92 3.76
N CYS A 128 -12.03 -8.49 5.02
CA CYS A 128 -13.20 -8.45 5.92
C CYS A 128 -13.86 -7.08 6.06
N GLY A 129 -13.28 -6.03 5.45
CA GLY A 129 -13.77 -4.65 5.57
C GLY A 129 -13.51 -4.01 6.93
N ILE A 130 -12.52 -4.51 7.68
CA ILE A 130 -12.18 -3.99 9.01
C ILE A 130 -11.61 -2.57 8.88
N LYS A 131 -12.24 -1.61 9.57
CA LYS A 131 -11.80 -0.20 9.56
C LYS A 131 -11.00 0.19 10.80
N THR A 132 -11.39 -0.38 11.94
CA THR A 132 -10.82 -0.06 13.24
C THR A 132 -10.67 -1.32 14.06
N LEU A 133 -9.55 -1.43 14.76
CA LEU A 133 -9.32 -2.48 15.75
C LEU A 133 -9.42 -1.86 17.13
N SER A 134 -10.21 -2.48 18.00
CA SER A 134 -10.36 -2.03 19.38
C SER A 134 -9.18 -2.47 20.24
N TYR A 135 -9.03 -1.84 21.39
CA TYR A 135 -8.09 -2.30 22.42
C TYR A 135 -8.39 -3.77 22.79
N TYR A 136 -7.35 -4.59 22.93
CA TYR A 136 -7.49 -6.01 23.24
C TYR A 136 -8.30 -6.83 22.23
N SER A 137 -8.37 -6.42 20.96
CA SER A 137 -9.12 -7.13 19.90
C SER A 137 -8.77 -8.61 19.79
N PHE A 138 -7.52 -8.98 20.08
CA PHE A 138 -6.99 -10.34 19.95
C PHE A 138 -6.59 -10.95 21.29
N ILE A 139 -7.10 -10.42 22.41
CA ILE A 139 -6.76 -10.93 23.74
C ILE A 139 -7.22 -12.38 23.91
N GLY A 140 -6.44 -13.17 24.65
CA GLY A 140 -6.74 -14.57 24.91
C GLY A 140 -6.29 -15.52 23.79
N LEU A 141 -5.41 -15.07 22.90
CA LEU A 141 -4.77 -15.89 21.86
C LEU A 141 -3.27 -16.04 22.12
N PRO A 142 -2.85 -16.71 23.21
CA PRO A 142 -1.45 -16.76 23.64
C PRO A 142 -0.54 -17.56 22.69
N LEU A 143 -1.12 -18.42 21.85
CA LEU A 143 -0.40 -19.29 20.91
C LEU A 143 -0.45 -18.78 19.46
N LEU A 144 -1.02 -17.60 19.21
CA LEU A 144 -1.16 -17.07 17.87
C LEU A 144 0.22 -16.82 17.27
N ASP A 145 0.52 -17.50 16.16
CA ASP A 145 1.78 -17.43 15.41
C ASP A 145 1.65 -16.46 14.22
N ILE A 146 0.55 -16.54 13.47
CA ILE A 146 0.33 -15.79 12.23
C ILE A 146 -1.03 -15.11 12.22
N LEU A 147 -1.04 -13.81 11.90
CA LEU A 147 -2.26 -13.02 11.81
C LEU A 147 -2.36 -12.29 10.46
N PHE A 148 -3.40 -12.63 9.69
CA PHE A 148 -3.70 -11.96 8.43
C PHE A 148 -4.77 -10.88 8.59
N LEU A 149 -4.37 -9.62 8.42
CA LEU A 149 -5.25 -8.44 8.42
C LEU A 149 -5.12 -7.61 7.14
N ASN A 150 -4.42 -8.14 6.14
CA ASN A 150 -4.20 -7.49 4.87
C ASN A 150 -5.49 -7.30 4.06
N ASN A 151 -5.46 -6.38 3.09
CA ASN A 151 -6.61 -6.07 2.24
C ASN A 151 -7.88 -5.68 3.04
N ASN A 152 -7.71 -4.93 4.14
CA ASN A 152 -8.79 -4.31 4.89
C ASN A 152 -8.75 -2.78 4.72
N ASN A 153 -9.53 -2.04 5.52
CA ASN A 153 -9.58 -0.58 5.50
C ASN A 153 -9.02 0.02 6.80
N ILE A 154 -8.04 -0.64 7.42
CA ILE A 154 -7.52 -0.23 8.72
C ILE A 154 -6.72 1.07 8.55
N GLN A 155 -7.11 2.12 9.25
CA GLN A 155 -6.48 3.44 9.11
C GLN A 155 -5.40 3.72 10.16
N ARG A 156 -5.54 3.14 11.35
CA ARG A 156 -4.63 3.39 12.48
C ARG A 156 -4.51 2.13 13.33
N ILE A 157 -3.30 1.87 13.81
CA ILE A 157 -3.06 0.90 14.89
C ILE A 157 -2.78 1.69 16.16
N THR A 158 -3.62 1.51 17.17
CA THR A 158 -3.45 2.10 18.50
C THR A 158 -2.69 1.15 19.44
N ASN A 159 -2.18 1.69 20.53
CA ASN A 159 -1.51 0.90 21.55
C ASN A 159 -2.47 -0.17 22.13
N GLY A 160 -1.96 -1.39 22.31
CA GLY A 160 -2.63 -2.56 22.87
C GLY A 160 -3.76 -3.21 22.06
N VAL A 161 -3.88 -2.87 20.77
CA VAL A 161 -4.64 -3.70 19.82
C VAL A 161 -4.13 -5.15 19.82
N PHE A 162 -2.81 -5.31 19.82
CA PHE A 162 -2.10 -6.59 19.76
C PHE A 162 -1.62 -7.09 21.14
N SER A 163 -2.19 -6.57 22.23
CA SER A 163 -1.78 -6.96 23.57
C SER A 163 -2.07 -8.45 23.84
N GLY A 164 -1.10 -9.13 24.46
CA GLY A 164 -1.16 -10.56 24.76
C GLY A 164 -0.71 -11.49 23.61
N LEU A 165 -0.29 -10.95 22.47
CA LEU A 165 0.20 -11.73 21.32
C LEU A 165 1.73 -11.91 21.35
N SER A 166 2.29 -12.38 22.47
CA SER A 166 3.75 -12.51 22.64
C SER A 166 4.40 -13.55 21.73
N ASN A 167 3.62 -14.53 21.27
CA ASN A 167 4.08 -15.61 20.39
C ASN A 167 3.92 -15.30 18.89
N LEU A 168 3.35 -14.14 18.54
CA LEU A 168 3.11 -13.78 17.14
C LEU A 168 4.45 -13.58 16.42
N THR A 169 4.67 -14.35 15.35
CA THR A 169 5.89 -14.33 14.55
C THR A 169 5.72 -13.61 13.22
N GLU A 170 4.51 -13.63 12.67
CA GLU A 170 4.19 -13.05 11.36
C GLU A 170 2.88 -12.24 11.39
N LEU A 171 2.95 -10.99 10.93
CA LEU A 171 1.82 -10.06 10.90
C LEU A 171 1.67 -9.43 9.52
N HIS A 172 0.51 -9.64 8.90
CA HIS A 172 0.15 -9.06 7.62
C HIS A 172 -0.78 -7.87 7.79
N LEU A 173 -0.30 -6.68 7.41
CA LEU A 173 -1.05 -5.42 7.43
C LEU A 173 -0.98 -4.70 6.07
N GLU A 174 -0.45 -5.34 5.04
CA GLU A 174 -0.35 -4.79 3.69
C GLU A 174 -1.72 -4.51 3.05
N PHE A 175 -1.75 -3.63 2.06
CA PHE A 175 -2.98 -3.24 1.35
C PHE A 175 -4.10 -2.78 2.30
N ASN A 176 -3.73 -1.97 3.31
CA ASN A 176 -4.65 -1.27 4.19
C ASN A 176 -4.57 0.25 3.94
N GLU A 177 -5.20 1.05 4.80
CA GLU A 177 -5.19 2.51 4.71
C GLU A 177 -4.33 3.15 5.82
N LEU A 178 -3.37 2.42 6.38
CA LEU A 178 -2.66 2.82 7.60
C LEU A 178 -1.91 4.14 7.41
N SER A 179 -2.34 5.19 8.11
CA SER A 179 -1.68 6.50 8.09
C SER A 179 -0.76 6.73 9.30
N SER A 180 -0.98 5.99 10.39
CA SER A 180 -0.21 6.13 11.63
C SER A 180 -0.25 4.85 12.46
N ILE A 181 0.86 4.57 13.14
CA ILE A 181 0.98 3.51 14.14
C ILE A 181 1.42 4.18 15.45
N GLU A 182 0.65 3.98 16.52
CA GLU A 182 0.90 4.59 17.82
C GLU A 182 2.22 4.08 18.45
N GLU A 183 2.81 4.89 19.32
CA GLU A 183 3.96 4.45 20.11
C GLU A 183 3.55 3.27 21.02
N GLY A 184 4.40 2.24 21.08
CA GLY A 184 4.13 1.02 21.83
C GLY A 184 3.13 0.05 21.19
N ALA A 185 2.53 0.35 20.03
CA ALA A 185 1.53 -0.53 19.40
C ALA A 185 1.98 -1.98 19.18
N PHE A 186 3.27 -2.19 19.01
CA PHE A 186 3.88 -3.50 18.79
C PHE A 186 4.81 -3.93 19.93
N SER A 187 4.85 -3.22 21.06
CA SER A 187 5.86 -3.46 22.11
C SER A 187 5.72 -4.81 22.83
N GLN A 188 4.56 -5.46 22.73
CA GLN A 188 4.30 -6.78 23.32
C GLN A 188 4.48 -7.93 22.30
N LEU A 189 4.83 -7.62 21.05
CA LEU A 189 5.06 -8.62 20.01
C LEU A 189 6.51 -9.11 20.07
N GLU A 190 6.85 -9.81 21.15
CA GLU A 190 8.23 -10.18 21.49
C GLU A 190 8.87 -11.16 20.50
N SER A 191 8.06 -12.02 19.88
CA SER A 191 8.52 -13.05 18.93
C SER A 191 8.39 -12.63 17.46
N LEU A 192 7.98 -11.38 17.19
CA LEU A 192 7.68 -10.94 15.83
C LEU A 192 8.96 -10.87 14.99
N SER A 193 8.95 -11.59 13.88
CA SER A 193 10.06 -11.71 12.94
C SER A 193 9.70 -11.11 11.57
N ILE A 194 8.45 -11.28 11.14
CA ILE A 194 7.98 -10.88 9.81
C ILE A 194 6.83 -9.89 9.94
N LEU A 195 6.98 -8.73 9.30
CA LEU A 195 5.95 -7.68 9.29
C LEU A 195 5.73 -7.13 7.89
N PHE A 196 4.52 -7.31 7.38
CA PHE A 196 4.13 -6.74 6.08
C PHE A 196 3.35 -5.44 6.25
N LEU A 197 3.89 -4.34 5.76
CA LEU A 197 3.26 -3.00 5.81
C LEU A 197 3.17 -2.34 4.43
N HIS A 198 3.55 -3.03 3.35
CA HIS A 198 3.52 -2.46 2.01
C HIS A 198 2.11 -2.04 1.57
N HIS A 199 2.03 -1.08 0.65
CA HIS A 199 0.77 -0.53 0.13
C HIS A 199 -0.16 -0.01 1.24
N ASN A 200 0.38 0.89 2.07
CA ASN A 200 -0.34 1.65 3.08
C ASN A 200 -0.09 3.18 2.89
N ASN A 201 -0.54 4.01 3.83
CA ASN A 201 -0.44 5.47 3.79
C ASN A 201 0.56 6.04 4.82
N LEU A 202 1.55 5.25 5.25
CA LEU A 202 2.50 5.66 6.28
C LEU A 202 3.44 6.74 5.74
N LYS A 203 3.56 7.84 6.50
CA LYS A 203 4.51 8.92 6.22
C LYS A 203 5.77 8.83 7.07
N THR A 204 5.65 8.28 8.28
CA THR A 204 6.74 8.09 9.22
C THR A 204 6.48 6.83 10.03
N LEU A 205 7.52 6.34 10.71
CA LEU A 205 7.42 5.30 11.73
C LEU A 205 7.69 5.96 13.10
N SER A 206 6.95 5.54 14.13
CA SER A 206 7.17 5.99 15.50
C SER A 206 8.50 5.45 16.03
N ASN A 207 9.00 5.98 17.16
CA ASN A 207 10.21 5.46 17.80
C ASN A 207 10.11 3.96 18.11
N SER A 208 8.95 3.48 18.58
CA SER A 208 8.73 2.04 18.77
C SER A 208 8.76 1.26 17.44
N GLY A 209 8.18 1.81 16.37
CA GLY A 209 8.30 1.26 15.03
C GLY A 209 9.77 1.12 14.59
N MET A 210 10.58 2.13 14.90
CA MET A 210 12.03 2.10 14.69
C MET A 210 12.73 1.07 15.57
N LYS A 211 12.27 0.84 16.82
CA LYS A 211 12.84 -0.21 17.68
C LYS A 211 12.57 -1.62 17.16
N LEU A 212 11.40 -1.87 16.57
CA LEU A 212 11.07 -3.17 15.97
C LEU A 212 11.98 -3.53 14.81
N LEU A 213 12.50 -2.52 14.10
CA LEU A 213 13.53 -2.73 13.08
C LEU A 213 14.78 -3.39 13.66
N TRP A 214 14.97 -3.50 14.99
CA TRP A 214 16.04 -4.28 15.59
C TRP A 214 15.72 -5.77 15.76
N ILE A 215 14.44 -6.10 15.94
CA ILE A 215 13.97 -7.45 16.30
C ILE A 215 13.51 -8.23 15.05
N LEU A 216 12.95 -7.55 14.05
CA LEU A 216 12.41 -8.17 12.84
C LEU A 216 13.51 -8.69 11.90
N ASP A 217 13.29 -9.86 11.30
CA ASP A 217 14.12 -10.42 10.24
C ASP A 217 13.73 -9.86 8.86
N ASN A 218 12.42 -9.69 8.63
CA ASN A 218 11.88 -9.21 7.37
C ASN A 218 10.76 -8.18 7.60
N ILE A 219 10.85 -7.07 6.88
CA ILE A 219 9.81 -6.04 6.86
C ILE A 219 9.65 -5.51 5.44
N THR A 220 8.39 -5.30 5.04
CA THR A 220 8.06 -4.67 3.76
C THR A 220 7.39 -3.33 3.99
N LEU A 221 7.85 -2.30 3.27
CA LEU A 221 7.36 -0.92 3.41
C LEU A 221 7.00 -0.28 2.06
N ALA A 222 7.18 -0.99 0.95
CA ALA A 222 6.95 -0.45 -0.37
C ALA A 222 5.51 0.05 -0.55
N GLY A 223 5.27 1.00 -1.46
CA GLY A 223 3.97 1.60 -1.67
C GLY A 223 3.50 2.56 -0.56
N ASN A 224 4.30 2.82 0.48
CA ASN A 224 4.00 3.86 1.47
C ASN A 224 4.55 5.23 1.07
N PRO A 225 3.81 6.33 1.34
CA PRO A 225 4.27 7.69 1.06
C PRO A 225 5.23 8.22 2.14
N LEU A 226 6.31 7.49 2.42
CA LEU A 226 7.26 7.83 3.47
C LEU A 226 7.91 9.21 3.23
N SER A 227 8.12 9.92 4.33
CA SER A 227 8.74 11.24 4.38
C SER A 227 10.20 11.15 3.98
N CYS A 228 10.67 12.11 3.18
CA CYS A 228 12.07 12.21 2.79
C CYS A 228 12.81 13.38 3.41
N ASN A 229 12.27 13.92 4.51
CA ASN A 229 13.03 14.89 5.30
C ASN A 229 14.25 14.21 5.94
N CYS A 230 15.32 14.98 6.07
CA CYS A 230 16.59 14.44 6.56
C CYS A 230 16.55 13.94 7.99
N THR A 231 15.62 14.44 8.81
CA THR A 231 15.42 13.94 10.16
C THR A 231 14.94 12.49 10.14
N PHE A 232 13.94 12.15 9.30
CA PHE A 232 13.44 10.79 9.19
C PHE A 232 14.41 9.89 8.43
N ILE A 233 14.89 10.32 7.25
CA ILE A 233 15.84 9.54 6.45
C ILE A 233 17.12 9.27 7.23
N GLY A 234 17.67 10.27 7.92
CA GLY A 234 18.88 10.12 8.72
C GLY A 234 18.68 9.09 9.83
N SER A 235 17.59 9.17 10.60
CA SER A 235 17.31 8.18 11.65
C SER A 235 17.01 6.79 11.10
N PHE A 236 16.27 6.72 9.99
CA PHE A 236 15.85 5.46 9.37
C PHE A 236 17.03 4.75 8.70
N LEU A 237 17.77 5.44 7.83
CA LEU A 237 18.93 4.87 7.13
C LEU A 237 20.11 4.59 8.06
N SER A 238 20.38 5.41 9.07
CA SER A 238 21.44 5.10 10.05
C SER A 238 21.13 3.82 10.85
N GLN A 239 19.86 3.57 11.15
CA GLN A 239 19.41 2.32 11.76
C GLN A 239 19.54 1.14 10.79
N LEU A 240 19.30 1.36 9.49
CA LEU A 240 19.46 0.35 8.44
C LEU A 240 20.93 -0.06 8.23
N THR A 241 21.86 0.89 8.19
CA THR A 241 23.29 0.61 7.92
C THR A 241 23.99 -0.13 9.07
N ASN A 242 23.44 -0.10 10.29
CA ASN A 242 23.99 -0.79 11.45
C ASN A 242 23.52 -2.26 11.57
N SER A 243 22.54 -2.72 10.78
CA SER A 243 22.06 -4.11 10.78
C SER A 243 22.42 -4.80 9.47
N SER A 244 23.59 -5.45 9.42
CA SER A 244 24.13 -6.13 8.23
C SER A 244 23.39 -7.40 7.78
N SER A 245 22.35 -7.83 8.50
CA SER A 245 21.61 -9.09 8.25
C SER A 245 20.14 -8.91 7.85
N LYS A 246 19.60 -7.69 7.86
CA LYS A 246 18.15 -7.50 7.64
C LYS A 246 17.80 -7.42 6.16
N ILE A 247 17.01 -8.38 5.72
CA ILE A 247 16.55 -8.47 4.33
C ILE A 247 15.30 -7.61 4.22
N PHE A 248 15.48 -6.37 3.80
CA PHE A 248 14.38 -5.56 3.32
C PHE A 248 14.11 -5.97 1.87
N SER A 249 13.14 -6.86 1.69
CA SER A 249 12.85 -7.47 0.39
C SER A 249 12.43 -6.45 -0.68
N ASP A 250 11.98 -5.26 -0.29
CA ASP A 250 11.35 -4.28 -1.19
C ASP A 250 11.97 -2.85 -1.15
N LEU A 251 13.10 -2.65 -0.46
CA LEU A 251 13.70 -1.32 -0.20
C LEU A 251 14.16 -0.57 -1.46
N ASN A 252 14.26 -1.26 -2.60
CA ASN A 252 14.56 -0.65 -3.91
C ASN A 252 13.39 0.18 -4.48
N VAL A 253 12.21 0.10 -3.87
CA VAL A 253 11.01 0.80 -4.34
C VAL A 253 10.45 1.57 -3.15
N SER A 254 10.19 2.86 -3.35
CA SER A 254 9.34 3.70 -2.48
C SER A 254 9.84 4.05 -1.06
N ILE A 255 10.91 4.85 -0.98
CA ILE A 255 11.20 5.61 0.25
C ILE A 255 10.67 7.04 0.15
N CYS A 256 10.46 7.58 -1.05
CA CYS A 256 10.07 8.97 -1.25
C CYS A 256 8.83 9.17 -2.11
N ASN A 257 7.78 9.75 -1.52
CA ASN A 257 6.64 10.28 -2.26
C ASN A 257 6.93 11.66 -2.89
N ASN A 258 7.99 11.72 -3.71
CA ASN A 258 8.21 12.85 -4.60
C ASN A 258 8.59 12.31 -5.97
N ALA A 259 7.70 12.49 -6.94
CA ALA A 259 7.85 12.00 -8.30
C ALA A 259 9.15 12.50 -8.98
N ARG A 260 9.70 13.64 -8.55
CA ARG A 260 10.97 14.19 -9.04
C ARG A 260 12.21 13.56 -8.39
N LEU A 261 12.08 12.99 -7.18
CA LEU A 261 13.18 12.36 -6.42
C LEU A 261 13.30 10.84 -6.62
N ARG A 262 12.28 10.17 -7.19
CA ARG A 262 12.35 8.73 -7.53
C ARG A 262 13.56 8.36 -8.42
N LYS A 263 14.07 9.30 -9.22
CA LYS A 263 15.23 9.08 -10.10
C LYS A 263 16.59 9.25 -9.41
N HIS A 264 16.61 9.72 -8.16
CA HIS A 264 17.80 10.32 -7.55
C HIS A 264 17.95 10.00 -6.05
N ILE A 265 17.40 8.86 -5.59
CA ILE A 265 17.43 8.42 -4.19
C ILE A 265 18.87 8.37 -3.63
N SER A 266 19.86 8.03 -4.47
CA SER A 266 21.29 8.04 -4.14
C SER A 266 21.87 9.43 -3.82
N MET A 267 21.13 10.52 -4.04
CA MET A 267 21.58 11.90 -3.74
C MET A 267 21.05 12.46 -2.41
N LEU A 268 20.13 11.76 -1.73
CA LEU A 268 19.50 12.25 -0.49
C LEU A 268 20.25 11.85 0.76
N TYR A 269 20.97 10.73 0.73
CA TYR A 269 21.75 10.25 1.86
C TYR A 269 23.06 9.65 1.37
N ASN A 270 24.17 10.25 1.81
CA ASN A 270 25.48 9.66 1.62
C ASN A 270 25.81 8.76 2.83
N SER A 271 25.80 7.45 2.63
CA SER A 271 26.11 6.44 3.64
C SER A 271 27.57 6.48 4.12
N THR A 272 28.50 7.00 3.30
CA THR A 272 29.92 7.12 3.69
C THR A 272 30.21 8.30 4.60
N SER A 273 29.40 9.36 4.54
CA SER A 273 29.57 10.57 5.38
C SER A 273 28.44 10.76 6.40
N ASN A 274 27.47 9.84 6.48
CA ASN A 274 26.22 9.99 7.25
C ASN A 274 25.55 11.36 7.04
N SER A 275 25.70 11.94 5.84
CA SER A 275 25.19 13.28 5.55
C SER A 275 23.94 13.19 4.70
N CYS A 276 22.86 13.79 5.17
CA CYS A 276 21.63 13.98 4.42
C CYS A 276 21.51 15.43 3.94
N THR A 277 21.13 15.62 2.68
CA THR A 277 20.89 16.96 2.11
C THR A 277 19.41 17.32 2.21
N ASN A 278 19.11 18.38 2.95
CA ASN A 278 17.72 18.77 3.21
C ASN A 278 17.08 19.34 1.93
N ILE A 279 15.93 18.79 1.52
CA ILE A 279 15.29 19.03 0.21
C ILE A 279 14.89 20.51 0.00
N ASN A 280 14.71 21.28 1.09
CA ASN A 280 14.43 22.72 1.00
C ASN A 280 15.54 23.48 0.26
N TYR A 281 16.78 22.96 0.24
CA TYR A 281 17.89 23.56 -0.50
C TYR A 281 17.86 23.24 -2.02
N ILE A 282 17.15 22.18 -2.43
CA ILE A 282 17.03 21.78 -3.83
C ILE A 282 15.90 22.57 -4.52
N GLU A 283 14.83 22.92 -3.80
CA GLU A 283 13.76 23.78 -4.33
C GLU A 283 14.26 25.19 -4.66
N GLU A 284 15.06 25.83 -3.79
CA GLU A 284 15.63 27.15 -4.08
C GLU A 284 16.61 27.12 -5.26
N VAL A 285 17.43 26.06 -5.39
CA VAL A 285 18.40 25.93 -6.48
C VAL A 285 17.73 25.65 -7.83
N TYR A 286 16.67 24.83 -7.87
CA TYR A 286 15.95 24.55 -9.12
C TYR A 286 15.04 25.70 -9.56
N VAL A 287 14.38 26.38 -8.62
CA VAL A 287 13.61 27.60 -8.93
C VAL A 287 14.55 28.67 -9.47
N ALA A 288 15.73 28.88 -8.86
CA ALA A 288 16.71 29.87 -9.33
C ALA A 288 17.28 29.58 -10.74
N VAL A 289 17.36 28.30 -11.15
CA VAL A 289 17.85 27.90 -12.49
C VAL A 289 16.75 27.97 -13.56
N PHE A 290 15.51 27.63 -13.23
CA PHE A 290 14.38 27.75 -14.16
C PHE A 290 14.01 29.21 -14.43
N ASP A 291 14.11 30.08 -13.42
CA ASP A 291 13.77 31.49 -13.54
C ASP A 291 14.73 32.23 -14.50
N LYS A 292 16.03 31.92 -14.47
CA LYS A 292 17.00 32.54 -15.39
C LYS A 292 16.76 32.20 -16.87
N ARG A 293 16.33 30.96 -17.18
CA ARG A 293 16.05 30.57 -18.57
C ARG A 293 14.76 31.21 -19.09
N ILE A 294 13.72 31.24 -18.27
CA ILE A 294 12.45 31.91 -18.60
C ILE A 294 12.67 33.42 -18.74
N TYR A 295 13.43 34.04 -17.84
CA TYR A 295 13.81 35.44 -17.90
C TYR A 295 14.52 35.79 -19.22
N ILE A 296 15.50 34.99 -19.65
CA ILE A 296 16.18 35.20 -20.94
C ILE A 296 15.20 35.09 -22.11
N ILE A 297 14.31 34.10 -22.12
CA ILE A 297 13.31 33.92 -23.19
C ILE A 297 12.36 35.13 -23.26
N VAL A 298 11.88 35.62 -22.11
CA VAL A 298 10.98 36.78 -22.03
C VAL A 298 11.68 38.05 -22.50
N VAL A 299 12.93 38.29 -22.08
CA VAL A 299 13.70 39.46 -22.51
C VAL A 299 13.94 39.45 -24.03
N VAL A 300 14.30 38.29 -24.60
CA VAL A 300 14.47 38.16 -26.06
C VAL A 300 13.16 38.40 -26.81
N ALA A 301 12.04 37.87 -26.31
CA ALA A 301 10.72 38.10 -26.90
C ALA A 301 10.31 39.57 -26.89
N VAL A 302 10.54 40.29 -25.78
CA VAL A 302 10.25 41.73 -25.66
C VAL A 302 11.12 42.55 -26.62
N LEU A 303 12.42 42.25 -26.74
CA LEU A 303 13.30 42.93 -27.68
C LEU A 303 12.89 42.71 -29.14
N LEU A 304 12.45 41.49 -29.49
CA LEU A 304 11.91 41.20 -30.81
C LEU A 304 10.64 42.01 -31.10
N ILE A 305 9.70 42.06 -30.15
CA ILE A 305 8.47 42.86 -30.29
C ILE A 305 8.79 44.35 -30.47
N LEU A 306 9.71 44.90 -29.66
CA LEU A 306 10.13 46.30 -29.79
C LEU A 306 10.79 46.59 -31.15
N SER A 307 11.59 45.66 -31.66
CA SER A 307 12.21 45.79 -32.98
C SER A 307 11.17 45.80 -34.12
N ILE A 308 10.13 44.98 -34.00
CA ILE A 308 9.01 44.94 -34.95
C ILE A 308 8.22 46.25 -34.90
N ILE A 309 7.90 46.74 -33.70
CA ILE A 309 7.19 48.02 -33.52
C ILE A 309 7.99 49.17 -34.13
N TYR A 310 9.31 49.23 -33.86
CA TYR A 310 10.18 50.25 -34.44
C TYR A 310 10.22 50.15 -35.97
N GLY A 311 10.30 48.94 -36.52
CA GLY A 311 10.23 48.70 -37.96
C GLY A 311 8.92 49.19 -38.58
N ILE A 312 7.78 48.91 -37.95
CA ILE A 312 6.46 49.38 -38.40
C ILE A 312 6.40 50.91 -38.35
N LEU A 313 6.85 51.54 -37.27
CA LEU A 313 6.87 52.99 -37.13
C LEU A 313 7.79 53.65 -38.18
N ALA A 314 8.95 53.07 -38.46
CA ALA A 314 9.86 53.54 -39.50
C ALA A 314 9.22 53.44 -40.89
N ILE A 315 8.52 52.34 -41.19
CA ILE A 315 7.77 52.16 -42.45
C ILE A 315 6.64 53.20 -42.56
N LEU A 316 5.87 53.42 -41.49
CA LEU A 316 4.81 54.42 -41.46
C LEU A 316 5.36 55.84 -41.64
N PHE A 317 6.48 56.18 -40.99
CA PHE A 317 7.16 57.45 -41.15
C PHE A 317 7.69 57.64 -42.57
N ALA A 318 8.33 56.62 -43.15
CA ALA A 318 8.79 56.64 -44.54
C ALA A 318 7.63 56.81 -45.53
N ARG A 319 6.50 56.13 -45.31
CA ARG A 319 5.27 56.30 -46.10
C ARG A 319 4.69 57.70 -45.97
N ARG A 320 4.66 58.27 -44.76
CA ARG A 320 4.20 59.65 -44.51
C ARG A 320 5.10 60.69 -45.18
N LYS A 321 6.43 60.48 -45.16
CA LYS A 321 7.40 61.30 -45.89
C LYS A 321 7.24 61.18 -47.41
N ARG A 322 6.97 59.97 -47.93
CA ARG A 322 6.65 59.75 -49.35
C ARG A 322 5.35 60.45 -49.77
N HIS A 323 4.30 60.37 -48.95
CA HIS A 323 3.04 61.08 -49.19
C HIS A 323 3.19 62.59 -49.11
N GLY A 324 3.96 63.10 -48.15
CA GLY A 324 4.30 64.52 -48.04
C GLY A 324 5.08 65.04 -49.26
N ASN A 325 6.05 64.27 -49.75
CA ASN A 325 6.79 64.59 -50.97
C ASN A 325 5.91 64.51 -52.24
N GLN A 326 4.97 63.57 -52.32
CA GLN A 326 4.02 63.52 -53.46
C GLN A 326 2.99 64.66 -53.43
N GLN A 327 2.57 65.13 -52.26
CA GLN A 327 1.70 66.31 -52.13
C GLN A 327 2.45 67.61 -52.44
N THR A 328 3.71 67.78 -52.04
CA THR A 328 4.50 68.96 -52.40
C THR A 328 4.83 69.01 -53.89
N ILE A 329 5.10 67.87 -54.54
CA ILE A 329 5.27 67.80 -56.01
C ILE A 329 3.97 68.20 -56.73
N LYS A 330 2.80 67.73 -56.27
CA LYS A 330 1.49 68.12 -56.84
C LYS A 330 1.13 69.59 -56.61
N CYS A 331 1.60 70.22 -55.54
CA CYS A 331 1.43 71.67 -55.33
C CYS A 331 2.37 72.50 -56.20
N TYR A 332 3.59 72.03 -56.45
CA TYR A 332 4.55 72.73 -57.32
C TYR A 332 4.08 72.78 -58.78
N GLU A 333 3.40 71.72 -59.26
CA GLU A 333 2.80 71.73 -60.62
C GLU A 333 1.53 72.58 -60.73
N LYS A 334 0.74 72.74 -59.66
CA LYS A 334 -0.50 73.55 -59.68
C LYS A 334 -0.29 75.06 -59.51
N VAL A 335 0.84 75.52 -58.99
CA VAL A 335 1.13 76.96 -58.84
C VAL A 335 1.66 77.59 -60.15
N ASN A 336 2.17 76.79 -61.08
CA ASN A 336 2.65 77.26 -62.39
C ASN A 336 1.60 77.20 -63.52
N GLN A 337 0.32 76.95 -63.20
CA GLN A 337 -0.81 77.08 -64.12
C GLN A 337 -1.81 78.11 -63.59
N LYS A 338 -1.47 79.40 -63.72
CA LYS A 338 -2.46 80.47 -63.91
C LYS A 338 -2.22 81.11 -65.28
N GLU A 339 -3.10 80.75 -66.20
CA GLU A 339 -3.46 81.41 -67.47
C GLU A 339 -3.49 82.94 -67.28
N LYS A 340 -2.89 83.80 -68.11
CA LYS A 340 -3.19 84.07 -69.54
C LYS A 340 -4.67 83.92 -69.90
N CYS A 341 -5.49 84.85 -69.41
CA CYS A 341 -6.74 85.21 -70.05
C CYS A 341 -6.59 86.52 -70.83
N SER A 342 -7.09 86.45 -72.05
CA SER A 342 -7.01 87.34 -73.20
C SER A 342 -7.79 88.65 -73.06
N THR A 343 -7.29 89.68 -73.75
CA THR A 343 -7.98 90.90 -74.17
C THR A 343 -8.89 90.66 -75.39
N SER A 344 -9.80 91.62 -75.65
CA SER A 344 -10.86 91.73 -76.68
C SER A 344 -12.25 91.29 -76.15
N VAL A 345 -13.31 92.12 -76.13
CA VAL A 345 -13.64 93.46 -76.67
C VAL A 345 -14.42 94.23 -75.60
#